data_AF-A0A3V2NXV6-F1
#
_entry.id   AF-A0A3V2NXV6-F1
#
_cell.length_a   1.000
_cell.length_b   1.000
_cell.length_c   1.000
_cell.angle_alpha   90.00
_cell.angle_beta   90.00
_cell.angle_gamma   90.00
#
_symmetry.space_group_name_H-M   'P 1'
#
loop_
_entity.id
_entity.type
_entity.pdbx_description
1 polymer ?
#
loop_
_entity_poly.entity_id
_entity_poly.type
_entity_poly.pdbx_seq_one_letter_code
_entity_poly.pdbx_strand_id
1 'polypeptide(L)'
;MNDKNTQTTAENAITLQVGEHELTFIPTVKDYNDLQNDFMPDNKIAPLKNYLRRIVIKEHRDLLNQLLEKPGMPASLATAVNNEFVPEVEITVKK
;
A
#
# COMPACT_ATOMS: atom_id res chain seq x y z
N MET A 1 9.74 -26.71 -14.54
CA MET A 1 9.68 -25.80 -13.39
C MET A 1 9.75 -24.41 -13.99
N ASN A 2 8.61 -23.71 -14.09
CA ASN A 2 8.54 -22.43 -14.79
C ASN A 2 8.48 -21.31 -13.77
N ASP A 3 9.63 -20.68 -13.58
CA ASP A 3 9.81 -19.42 -12.87
C ASP A 3 9.02 -18.30 -13.57
N LYS A 4 7.84 -17.99 -13.04
CA LYS A 4 7.12 -16.75 -13.31
C LYS A 4 6.66 -16.12 -11.99
N ASN A 5 7.61 -15.60 -11.21
CA ASN A 5 7.30 -14.51 -10.28
C ASN A 5 8.60 -13.83 -9.81
N THR A 6 9.19 -13.03 -10.70
CA THR A 6 10.04 -11.92 -10.26
C THR A 6 9.61 -10.71 -11.07
N GLN A 7 8.47 -10.12 -10.72
CA GLN A 7 8.17 -8.76 -11.14
C GLN A 7 8.97 -7.82 -10.23
N THR A 8 10.26 -7.69 -10.56
CA THR A 8 11.18 -6.75 -9.95
C THR A 8 11.53 -5.71 -11.00
N THR A 9 10.65 -4.74 -11.21
CA THR A 9 10.96 -3.53 -11.98
C THR A 9 10.03 -2.40 -11.53
N ALA A 10 10.51 -1.16 -11.61
CA ALA A 10 9.89 0.08 -11.11
C ALA A 10 8.55 0.48 -11.78
N GLU A 11 7.79 -0.48 -12.27
CA GLU A 11 6.58 -0.32 -13.08
C GLU A 11 5.32 -0.09 -12.23
N ASN A 12 5.40 -0.31 -10.92
CA ASN A 12 4.28 -0.17 -9.97
C ASN A 12 4.46 1.03 -9.03
N ALA A 13 5.23 2.04 -9.43
CA ALA A 13 5.36 3.27 -8.66
C ALA A 13 4.03 4.04 -8.71
N ILE A 14 3.37 4.19 -7.57
CA ILE A 14 2.10 4.90 -7.40
C ILE A 14 2.40 6.20 -6.68
N THR A 15 2.17 7.31 -7.37
CA THR A 15 2.36 8.64 -6.83
C THR A 15 1.01 9.22 -6.42
N LEU A 16 0.85 9.51 -5.13
CA LEU A 16 -0.35 10.11 -4.57
C LEU A 16 -0.10 11.58 -4.22
N GLN A 17 -1.01 12.45 -4.64
CA GLN A 17 -1.04 13.83 -4.20
C GLN A 17 -1.88 13.96 -2.93
N VAL A 18 -1.26 14.44 -1.85
CA VAL A 18 -1.87 14.65 -0.54
C VAL A 18 -1.84 16.14 -0.20
N GLY A 19 -2.85 16.87 -0.67
CA GLY A 19 -2.89 18.32 -0.58
C GLY A 19 -1.80 18.96 -1.44
N GLU A 20 -0.83 19.61 -0.79
CA GLU A 20 0.33 20.26 -1.43
C GLU A 20 1.57 19.36 -1.50
N HIS A 21 1.49 18.16 -0.93
CA HIS A 21 2.60 17.21 -0.89
C HIS A 21 2.38 16.04 -1.84
N GLU A 22 3.47 15.52 -2.38
CA GLU A 22 3.46 14.33 -3.22
C GLU A 22 4.18 13.18 -2.50
N LEU A 23 3.61 12.00 -2.60
CA LEU A 23 4.13 10.77 -2.01
C LEU A 23 4.15 9.65 -3.06
N THR A 24 5.34 9.20 -3.41
CA THR A 24 5.53 7.99 -4.22
C THR A 24 5.67 6.74 -3.36
N PHE A 25 4.89 5.73 -3.74
CA PHE A 25 4.86 4.41 -3.15
C PHE A 25 5.20 3.35 -4.20
N ILE A 26 5.85 2.27 -3.78
CA ILE A 26 6.22 1.13 -4.62
C ILE A 26 5.71 -0.13 -3.91
N PRO A 27 4.39 -0.37 -3.90
CA PRO A 27 3.82 -1.57 -3.32
C PRO A 27 4.22 -2.82 -4.11
N THR A 28 4.39 -3.92 -3.38
CA THR A 28 4.61 -5.25 -3.95
C THR A 28 3.48 -6.20 -3.54
N VAL A 29 3.28 -7.26 -4.32
CA VAL A 29 2.29 -8.30 -4.01
C VAL A 29 2.59 -8.92 -2.64
N LYS A 30 3.87 -9.04 -2.29
CA LYS A 30 4.30 -9.51 -0.97
C LYS A 30 3.86 -8.56 0.14
N ASP A 31 4.11 -7.26 0.00
CA ASP A 31 3.73 -6.28 1.02
C ASP A 31 2.20 -6.23 1.21
N TYR A 32 1.44 -6.34 0.12
CA TYR A 32 -0.02 -6.40 0.18
C TYR A 32 -0.50 -7.66 0.92
N ASN A 33 0.06 -8.83 0.61
CA ASN A 33 -0.28 -10.08 1.30
C ASN A 33 0.12 -10.03 2.79
N ASP A 34 1.28 -9.47 3.11
CA ASP A 34 1.73 -9.26 4.48
C ASP A 34 0.72 -8.38 5.24
N LEU A 35 0.24 -7.27 4.64
CA LEU A 35 -0.80 -6.41 5.23
C LEU A 35 -2.08 -7.19 5.53
N GLN A 36 -2.54 -8.05 4.60
CA GLN A 36 -3.74 -8.86 4.79
C GLN A 36 -3.61 -9.84 5.96
N ASN A 37 -2.44 -10.45 6.12
CA ASN A 37 -2.14 -11.37 7.22
C ASN A 37 -2.00 -10.64 8.57
N ASP A 38 -1.52 -9.39 8.55
CA ASP A 38 -1.32 -8.57 9.75
C ASP A 38 -2.60 -7.88 10.24
N PHE A 39 -3.72 -7.96 9.50
CA PHE A 39 -5.00 -7.39 9.95
C PHE A 39 -5.57 -8.16 11.14
N MET A 40 -5.36 -7.62 12.34
CA MET A 40 -6.02 -8.07 13.56
C MET A 40 -7.36 -7.33 13.79
N PRO A 41 -8.38 -7.99 14.38
CA PRO A 41 -9.69 -7.39 14.61
C PRO A 41 -9.66 -6.13 15.49
N ASP A 42 -8.77 -6.06 16.49
CA ASP A 42 -8.71 -4.96 17.45
C ASP A 42 -7.75 -3.81 17.08
N ASN A 43 -6.88 -3.97 16.07
CA ASN A 43 -5.92 -2.92 15.70
C ASN A 43 -5.55 -2.92 14.22
N LYS A 44 -6.40 -2.27 13.41
CA LYS A 44 -6.17 -2.13 11.96
C LYS A 44 -5.21 -0.98 11.61
N ILE A 45 -4.93 -0.05 12.52
CA ILE A 45 -4.14 1.16 12.22
C ILE A 45 -2.64 0.89 12.23
N ALA A 46 -2.15 0.13 13.21
CA ALA A 46 -0.73 -0.26 13.28
C ALA A 46 -0.23 -0.99 12.00
N PRO A 47 -0.93 -2.02 11.47
CA PRO A 47 -0.48 -2.70 10.26
C PRO A 47 -0.51 -1.79 9.03
N LEU A 48 -1.50 -0.90 8.89
CA LEU A 48 -1.56 0.10 7.81
C LEU A 48 -0.34 1.04 7.84
N LYS A 49 0.04 1.54 9.02
CA LYS A 49 1.22 2.40 9.17
C LYS A 49 2.51 1.68 8.79
N ASN A 50 2.66 0.43 9.21
CA ASN A 50 3.83 -0.39 8.89
C ASN A 50 3.92 -0.71 7.39
N TYR A 51 2.79 -1.06 6.79
CA TYR A 51 2.67 -1.27 5.35
C TYR A 51 3.11 -0.03 4.57
N LEU A 52 2.49 1.13 4.81
CA LEU A 52 2.83 2.38 4.10
C LEU A 52 4.31 2.76 4.24
N ARG A 53 4.91 2.57 5.42
CA ARG A 53 6.34 2.83 5.65
C ARG A 53 7.26 1.88 4.88
N ARG A 54 6.82 0.65 4.61
CA ARG A 54 7.59 -0.31 3.80
C ARG A 54 7.59 0.07 2.33
N ILE A 55 6.42 0.45 1.81
CA ILE A 55 6.23 0.69 0.39
C ILE A 55 6.57 2.11 -0.05
N VAL A 56 6.62 3.10 0.85
CA VAL A 56 7.03 4.47 0.49
C VAL A 56 8.52 4.54 0.13
N ILE A 57 8.87 5.40 -0.83
CA ILE A 57 10.28 5.68 -1.12
C ILE A 57 10.96 6.35 0.08
N LYS A 58 12.28 6.16 0.19
CA LYS A 58 13.07 6.64 1.34
C LYS A 58 12.96 8.15 1.53
N GLU A 59 12.95 8.91 0.44
CA GLU A 59 12.87 10.38 0.43
C GLU A 59 11.58 10.93 1.05
N HIS A 60 10.51 10.15 1.01
CA HIS A 60 9.19 10.56 1.48
C HIS A 60 8.83 9.98 2.85
N ARG A 61 9.73 9.24 3.51
CA ARG A 61 9.44 8.62 4.81
C ARG A 61 9.13 9.62 5.92
N ASP A 62 9.87 10.72 5.98
CA ASP A 62 9.63 11.76 6.99
C ASP A 62 8.28 12.45 6.78
N LEU A 63 7.95 12.76 5.53
CA LEU A 63 6.67 13.36 5.16
C LEU A 63 5.51 12.40 5.44
N LEU A 64 5.65 11.12 5.08
CA LEU A 64 4.69 10.09 5.42
C LEU A 64 4.48 10.02 6.95
N ASN A 65 5.56 10.02 7.74
CA ASN A 65 5.44 9.94 9.20
C ASN A 65 4.59 11.08 9.78
N GLN A 66 4.80 12.32 9.31
CA GLN A 66 3.97 13.47 9.70
C GLN A 66 2.50 13.28 9.34
N LEU A 67 2.21 12.72 8.15
CA LEU A 67 0.84 12.43 7.74
C LEU A 67 0.20 11.31 8.57
N LEU A 68 0.96 10.29 8.97
CA LEU A 68 0.48 9.18 9.79
C LEU A 68 0.16 9.58 11.24
N GLU A 69 0.56 10.78 11.69
CA GLU A 69 0.13 11.36 12.97
C GLU A 69 -1.34 11.79 12.94
N LYS A 70 -1.87 12.15 11.76
CA LYS A 70 -3.27 12.53 11.61
C LYS A 70 -4.17 11.28 11.67
N PRO A 71 -5.27 11.33 12.44
CA PRO A 71 -6.22 10.22 12.49
C PRO A 71 -6.85 9.99 11.10
N GLY A 72 -7.04 8.72 10.73
CA GLY A 72 -7.64 8.33 9.44
C GLY A 72 -6.67 8.32 8.24
N MET A 73 -5.60 9.12 8.26
CA MET A 73 -4.63 9.16 7.14
C MET A 73 -4.01 7.81 6.77
N PRO A 74 -3.60 6.93 7.70
CA PRO A 74 -3.06 5.63 7.34
C PRO A 74 -4.03 4.76 6.54
N ALA A 75 -5.34 4.84 6.84
CA ALA A 75 -6.36 4.11 6.11
C ALA A 75 -6.59 4.71 4.73
N SER A 76 -6.78 6.04 4.65
CA SER A 76 -7.00 6.72 3.37
C SER A 76 -5.87 6.51 2.37
N LEU A 77 -4.61 6.63 2.82
CA LEU A 77 -3.45 6.42 1.97
C LEU A 77 -3.36 4.97 1.50
N ALA A 78 -3.51 4.01 2.42
CA ALA A 78 -3.43 2.59 2.06
C ALA A 78 -4.56 2.20 1.08
N THR A 79 -5.79 2.70 1.27
CA THR A 79 -6.88 2.48 0.33
C THR A 79 -6.56 3.06 -1.05
N ALA A 80 -6.07 4.31 -1.12
CA ALA A 80 -5.72 4.94 -2.39
C ALA A 80 -4.61 4.16 -3.12
N VAL A 81 -3.55 3.75 -2.41
CA VAL A 81 -2.47 2.93 -3.00
C VAL A 81 -3.02 1.57 -3.44
N ASN A 82 -3.80 0.89 -2.61
CA ASN A 82 -4.28 -0.45 -2.89
C ASN A 82 -5.27 -0.49 -4.07
N ASN A 83 -6.10 0.54 -4.24
CA ASN A 83 -7.03 0.65 -5.37
C ASN A 83 -6.29 0.77 -6.71
N GLU A 84 -5.18 1.51 -6.74
CA GLU A 84 -4.32 1.61 -7.92
C GLU A 84 -3.47 0.34 -8.12
N PHE A 85 -3.03 -0.28 -7.02
CA PHE A 85 -2.17 -1.46 -7.06
C PHE A 85 -2.91 -2.75 -7.43
N VAL A 86 -4.11 -2.95 -6.89
CA VAL A 86 -4.97 -4.11 -7.16
C VAL A 86 -6.19 -3.60 -7.94
N PRO A 87 -6.16 -3.67 -9.29
CA PRO A 87 -7.34 -3.30 -10.07
C PRO A 87 -8.53 -4.16 -9.62
N GLU A 88 -9.71 -3.55 -9.48
CA GLU A 88 -10.93 -4.28 -9.12
C GLU A 88 -11.17 -5.43 -10.12
N VAL A 89 -10.93 -6.66 -9.66
CA VAL A 89 -11.27 -7.85 -10.42
C VAL A 89 -12.68 -8.25 -10.04
N GLU A 90 -13.61 -8.18 -10.99
CA GLU A 90 -14.98 -8.62 -10.78
C GLU A 90 -15.01 -10.16 -10.70
N ILE A 91 -15.08 -10.71 -9.48
CA ILE A 91 -15.13 -12.16 -9.26
C ILE A 91 -16.59 -12.62 -9.31
N THR A 92 -17.00 -13.24 -10.43
CA THR A 92 -18.31 -13.89 -10.54
C THR A 92 -18.20 -15.39 -10.26
N VAL A 93 -18.95 -15.91 -9.29
CA VAL A 93 -19.07 -17.35 -9.04
C VAL A 93 -19.95 -17.97 -10.13
N LYS A 94 -19.38 -18.85 -10.97
CA LYS A 94 -20.16 -19.70 -11.87
C LYS A 94 -20.57 -20.97 -11.14
N LYS A 95 -21.88 -21.24 -11.13
CA LYS A 95 -22.45 -22.54 -10.76
C LYS A 95 -22.58 -23.42 -11.99
#